data_AF-A0AB39UA99-F1
#
_entry.id   AF-A0AB39UA99-F1
#
_cell.length_a   1.000
_cell.length_b   1.000
_cell.length_c   1.000
_cell.angle_alpha   90.00
_cell.angle_beta   90.00
_cell.angle_gamma   90.00
#
_symmetry.space_group_name_H-M   'P 1'
#
loop_
_entity.id
_entity.type
_entity.pdbx_description
1 polymer ?
#
loop_
_entity_poly.entity_id
_entity_poly.type
_entity_poly.pdbx_seq_one_letter_code
_entity_poly.pdbx_strand_id
1 'polypeptide(L)'
;MRFWECNDPTALSARCPEEYTALLLQYDHFTVTVGDLQGILITYPWHTEKLPEGGRIAHVLLNPSPSHLSNSSESLRSTILRHPQAPAAVQKVIDQLNFVPATDFPIEQQ
;
A
#
# COMPACT_ATOMS: atom_id res chain seq x y z
N MET A 1 1.57 0.68 -20.29
CA MET A 1 1.40 1.86 -19.42
C MET A 1 2.04 1.53 -18.08
N ARG A 2 3.09 2.26 -17.68
CA ARG A 2 3.59 2.23 -16.29
C ARG A 2 2.75 3.25 -15.55
N PHE A 3 1.70 2.79 -14.88
CA PHE A 3 0.74 3.70 -14.23
C PHE A 3 1.24 4.26 -12.89
N TRP A 4 2.35 3.71 -12.38
CA TRP A 4 2.81 3.96 -11.02
C TRP A 4 4.33 3.91 -11.01
N GLU A 5 4.96 4.96 -10.50
CA GLU A 5 6.39 4.99 -10.25
C GLU A 5 6.63 4.48 -8.81
N CYS A 6 7.60 3.59 -8.62
CA CYS A 6 8.14 3.38 -7.29
C CYS A 6 8.57 4.75 -6.74
N ASN A 7 8.23 5.06 -5.49
CA ASN A 7 8.44 6.35 -4.81
C ASN A 7 7.37 7.42 -5.07
N ASP A 8 6.12 7.04 -5.38
CA ASP A 8 5.01 7.99 -5.35
C ASP A 8 4.90 8.64 -3.95
N PRO A 9 4.89 9.98 -3.84
CA PRO A 9 4.78 10.67 -2.55
C PRO A 9 3.47 10.40 -1.81
N THR A 10 2.45 9.83 -2.48
CA THR A 10 1.18 9.44 -1.84
C THR A 10 1.18 8.00 -1.33
N ALA A 11 2.28 7.27 -1.50
CA ALA A 11 2.43 5.94 -0.94
C ALA A 11 2.45 6.00 0.59
N LEU A 12 1.65 5.14 1.21
CA LEU A 12 1.78 4.83 2.63
C LEU A 12 2.48 3.49 2.78
N SER A 13 3.28 3.38 3.83
CA SER A 13 4.02 2.18 4.16
C SER A 13 3.75 1.82 5.62
N ALA A 14 3.67 0.53 5.91
CA ALA A 14 3.53 0.01 7.26
C ALA A 14 4.46 -1.19 7.46
N ARG A 15 4.97 -1.34 8.68
CA ARG A 15 5.66 -2.58 9.05
C ARG A 15 4.63 -3.69 9.18
N CYS A 16 4.84 -4.77 8.43
CA CYS A 16 4.00 -5.96 8.44
C CYS A 16 4.73 -7.09 9.17
N PRO A 17 4.15 -7.63 10.26
CA PRO A 17 4.60 -8.87 10.87
C PRO A 17 4.62 -10.04 9.87
N GLU A 18 5.54 -10.99 10.08
CA GLU A 18 5.73 -12.12 9.16
C GLU A 18 4.47 -13.00 9.04
N GLU A 19 3.72 -13.15 10.13
CA GLU A 19 2.47 -13.93 10.19
C GLU A 19 1.39 -13.47 9.19
N TYR A 20 1.37 -12.18 8.84
CA TYR A 20 0.41 -11.64 7.86
C TYR A 20 0.97 -11.60 6.44
N THR A 21 2.28 -11.80 6.28
CA THR A 21 2.96 -11.63 4.99
C THR A 21 2.40 -12.58 3.93
N ALA A 22 2.28 -13.86 4.27
CA ALA A 22 1.76 -14.86 3.32
C ALA A 22 0.31 -14.60 2.91
N LEU A 23 -0.50 -14.00 3.80
CA LEU A 23 -1.88 -13.63 3.48
C LEU A 23 -1.90 -12.44 2.52
N LEU A 24 -1.24 -11.34 2.88
CA LEU A 24 -1.28 -10.09 2.12
C LEU A 24 -0.69 -10.22 0.71
N LEU A 25 0.34 -11.06 0.53
CA LEU A 25 0.91 -11.37 -0.80
C LEU A 25 -0.12 -11.93 -1.80
N GLN A 26 -1.15 -12.64 -1.33
CA GLN A 26 -2.19 -13.19 -2.20
C GLN A 26 -3.17 -12.12 -2.71
N TYR A 27 -3.15 -10.94 -2.11
CA TYR A 27 -4.04 -9.83 -2.41
C TYR A 27 -3.26 -8.62 -2.93
N ASP A 28 -2.08 -8.85 -3.51
CA ASP A 28 -1.36 -7.83 -4.26
C ASP A 28 -2.27 -7.22 -5.34
N HIS A 29 -2.23 -5.91 -5.48
CA HIS A 29 -3.11 -5.12 -6.33
C HIS A 29 -4.60 -5.14 -5.98
N PHE A 30 -5.02 -5.68 -4.83
CA PHE A 30 -6.40 -5.51 -4.37
C PHE A 30 -6.61 -4.12 -3.76
N THR A 31 -7.84 -3.60 -3.86
CA THR A 31 -8.18 -2.36 -3.16
C THR A 31 -8.39 -2.63 -1.69
N VAL A 32 -7.77 -1.81 -0.85
CA VAL A 32 -7.91 -1.79 0.61
C VAL A 32 -8.24 -0.37 1.07
N THR A 33 -8.70 -0.23 2.30
CA THR A 33 -8.94 1.05 2.94
C THR A 33 -7.88 1.28 4.03
N VAL A 34 -7.34 2.49 4.13
CA VAL A 34 -6.47 2.94 5.22
C VAL A 34 -7.04 4.24 5.77
N GLY A 35 -7.56 4.19 7.00
CA GLY A 35 -8.40 5.27 7.53
C GLY A 35 -9.64 5.46 6.65
N ASP A 36 -9.83 6.66 6.10
CA ASP A 36 -10.93 6.96 5.18
C ASP A 36 -10.54 6.85 3.69
N LEU A 37 -9.31 6.40 3.41
CA LEU A 37 -8.72 6.47 2.07
C LEU A 37 -8.69 5.09 1.43
N GLN A 38 -9.17 4.99 0.19
CA GLN A 38 -9.04 3.78 -0.61
C GLN A 38 -7.72 3.81 -1.41
N GLY A 39 -6.98 2.71 -1.33
CA GLY A 39 -5.74 2.51 -2.05
C GLY A 39 -5.63 1.11 -2.60
N ILE A 40 -4.54 0.87 -3.31
CA ILE A 40 -4.16 -0.42 -3.85
C ILE A 40 -3.03 -0.97 -2.96
N LEU A 41 -3.20 -2.18 -2.44
CA LEU A 41 -2.15 -2.90 -1.73
C LEU A 41 -1.06 -3.28 -2.73
N ILE A 42 0.19 -2.91 -2.44
CA ILE A 42 1.36 -3.23 -3.26
C ILE A 42 2.36 -4.00 -2.40
N THR A 43 2.63 -5.24 -2.82
CA THR A 43 3.58 -6.12 -2.12
C THR A 43 4.88 -6.34 -2.87
N TYR A 44 5.03 -5.78 -4.08
CA TYR A 44 6.26 -5.90 -4.87
C TYR A 44 7.56 -5.48 -4.13
N PRO A 45 7.58 -4.38 -3.33
CA PRO A 45 8.77 -3.99 -2.55
C PRO A 45 9.20 -5.02 -1.49
N TRP A 46 8.35 -5.99 -1.15
CA TRP A 46 8.66 -7.00 -0.12
C TRP A 46 9.75 -7.97 -0.55
N HIS A 47 10.02 -8.04 -1.85
CA HIS A 47 11.11 -8.83 -2.41
C HIS A 47 12.47 -8.19 -2.14
N THR A 48 12.51 -6.87 -1.95
CA THR A 48 13.74 -6.08 -1.81
C THR A 48 13.91 -5.52 -0.39
N GLU A 49 12.83 -5.34 0.37
CA GLU A 49 12.85 -4.73 1.71
C GLU A 49 12.49 -5.77 2.79
N LYS A 50 13.51 -6.23 3.53
CA LYS A 50 13.31 -7.09 4.71
C LYS A 50 13.59 -6.29 5.98
N LEU A 51 12.70 -6.41 6.96
CA LEU A 51 12.93 -5.86 8.29
C LEU A 51 13.89 -6.78 9.09
N PRO A 52 14.73 -6.23 9.98
CA PRO A 52 15.63 -7.02 10.85
C PRO A 52 14.90 -8.04 11.72
N GLU A 53 13.63 -7.78 12.01
CA GLU A 53 12.78 -8.53 12.95
C GLU A 53 11.95 -9.63 12.26
N GLY A 54 12.24 -9.98 11.00
CA GLY A 54 11.53 -11.02 10.24
C GLY A 54 10.32 -10.52 9.43
N GLY A 55 9.90 -9.27 9.61
CA GLY A 55 8.77 -8.67 8.88
C GLY A 55 9.07 -8.19 7.44
N ARG A 56 8.05 -7.62 6.80
CA ARG A 56 8.10 -6.93 5.49
C ARG A 56 7.48 -5.55 5.58
N ILE A 57 7.77 -4.66 4.64
CA ILE A 57 7.12 -3.35 4.55
C ILE A 57 5.89 -3.46 3.65
N ALA A 58 4.69 -3.49 4.21
CA ALA A 58 3.45 -3.33 3.44
C ALA A 58 3.39 -1.93 2.84
N HIS A 59 3.18 -1.83 1.53
CA HIS A 59 2.94 -0.55 0.87
C HIS A 59 1.49 -0.50 0.40
N VAL A 60 0.82 0.62 0.63
CA VAL A 60 -0.49 0.92 0.07
C VAL A 60 -0.35 2.22 -0.72
N LEU A 61 -0.57 2.11 -2.02
CA LEU A 61 -0.68 3.27 -2.89
C LEU A 61 -2.09 3.82 -2.75
N LEU A 62 -2.23 4.90 -1.99
CA LEU A 62 -3.50 5.61 -1.93
C LEU A 62 -3.76 6.31 -3.25
N ASN A 63 -5.04 6.33 -3.68
CA ASN A 63 -5.51 7.41 -4.55
C ASN A 63 -5.11 8.71 -3.82
N PRO A 64 -4.51 9.71 -4.50
CA PRO A 64 -4.13 10.95 -3.86
C PRO A 64 -5.11 11.39 -2.79
N SER A 65 -4.58 11.46 -1.57
CA SER A 65 -5.30 11.94 -0.41
C SER A 65 -6.09 13.20 -0.80
N PRO A 66 -7.37 13.33 -0.39
CA PRO A 66 -8.15 14.54 -0.60
C PRO A 66 -7.44 15.80 -0.09
N SER A 67 -6.50 15.63 0.83
CA SER A 67 -5.64 16.69 1.37
C SER A 67 -4.57 17.21 0.40
N HIS A 68 -4.29 16.52 -0.72
CA HIS A 68 -3.14 16.82 -1.58
C HIS A 68 -3.39 16.95 -3.09
N LEU A 69 -4.50 16.46 -3.68
CA LEU A 69 -4.78 16.76 -5.10
C LEU A 69 -6.27 17.01 -5.35
N SER A 70 -6.61 18.27 -5.59
CA SER A 70 -7.84 18.68 -6.27
C SER A 70 -7.95 18.12 -7.70
N ASN A 71 -6.92 17.42 -8.19
CA ASN A 71 -6.74 16.96 -9.58
C ASN A 71 -6.38 15.46 -9.70
N SER A 72 -6.89 14.56 -8.85
CA SER A 72 -6.80 13.12 -9.16
C SER A 72 -7.45 12.89 -10.52
N SER A 73 -6.67 12.53 -11.54
CA SER A 73 -7.22 12.33 -12.89
C SER A 73 -8.31 11.25 -12.86
N GLU A 74 -9.40 11.43 -13.62
CA GLU A 74 -10.50 10.45 -13.71
C GLU A 74 -10.01 9.04 -14.08
N SER A 75 -8.89 8.98 -14.80
CA SER A 75 -8.18 7.74 -15.15
C SER A 75 -7.72 6.95 -13.93
N LEU A 76 -7.22 7.64 -12.89
CA LEU A 76 -6.72 7.02 -11.67
C LEU A 76 -7.86 6.46 -10.80
N ARG A 77 -8.93 7.25 -10.63
CA ARG A 77 -10.17 6.79 -9.95
C ARG A 77 -10.76 5.57 -10.66
N SER A 78 -10.82 5.61 -11.99
CA SER A 78 -11.26 4.49 -12.81
C SER A 78 -10.33 3.27 -12.69
N THR A 79 -9.06 3.46 -12.37
CA THR A 79 -8.11 2.36 -12.20
C THR A 79 -8.32 1.66 -10.87
N ILE A 80 -8.49 2.41 -9.78
CA ILE A 80 -8.77 1.83 -8.46
C ILE A 80 -10.10 1.06 -8.49
N LEU A 81 -11.15 1.63 -9.10
CA LEU A 81 -12.44 0.95 -9.25
C LEU A 81 -12.39 -0.33 -10.11
N ARG A 82 -11.34 -0.53 -10.91
CA ARG A 82 -11.16 -1.77 -11.70
C ARG A 82 -10.46 -2.88 -10.94
N HIS A 83 -9.84 -2.58 -9.80
CA HIS A 83 -9.19 -3.59 -8.97
C HIS A 83 -10.21 -4.24 -8.03
N PRO A 84 -10.07 -5.56 -7.77
CA PRO A 84 -10.96 -6.25 -6.87
C PRO A 84 -10.77 -5.77 -5.42
N GLN A 85 -11.87 -5.71 -4.67
CA GLN A 85 -11.81 -5.38 -3.25
C GLN A 85 -11.28 -6.54 -2.41
N ALA A 86 -10.35 -6.24 -1.51
CA ALA A 86 -9.81 -7.22 -0.58
C ALA A 86 -10.93 -7.76 0.34
N PRO A 87 -10.94 -9.06 0.65
CA PRO A 87 -11.91 -9.62 1.60
C PRO A 87 -11.80 -8.97 2.98
N ALA A 88 -12.90 -8.99 3.74
CA ALA A 88 -12.95 -8.38 5.08
C ALA A 88 -11.85 -8.90 6.04
N ALA A 89 -11.40 -10.16 5.88
CA ALA A 89 -10.30 -10.70 6.67
C ALA A 89 -8.96 -9.98 6.39
N VAL A 90 -8.72 -9.59 5.14
CA VAL A 90 -7.54 -8.81 4.74
C VAL A 90 -7.67 -7.38 5.24
N GLN A 91 -8.84 -6.78 5.10
CA GLN A 91 -9.09 -5.43 5.60
C GLN A 91 -8.81 -5.32 7.10
N LYS A 92 -9.24 -6.30 7.91
CA LYS A 92 -8.94 -6.34 9.34
C LYS A 92 -7.44 -6.34 9.66
N VAL A 93 -6.63 -6.96 8.81
CA VAL A 93 -5.16 -6.94 8.96
C VAL A 93 -4.63 -5.55 8.63
N ILE A 94 -5.07 -4.96 7.51
CA ILE A 94 -4.70 -3.60 7.10
C ILE A 94 -5.05 -2.58 8.20
N ASP A 95 -6.21 -2.70 8.84
CA ASP A 95 -6.67 -1.82 9.92
C ASP A 95 -5.79 -1.90 11.19
N GLN A 96 -5.03 -2.98 11.37
CA GLN A 96 -4.10 -3.17 12.49
C GLN A 96 -2.69 -2.63 12.19
N LEU A 97 -2.37 -2.38 10.92
CA LEU A 97 -1.06 -1.89 10.51
C LEU A 97 -1.00 -0.37 10.65
N ASN A 98 0.12 0.13 11.18
CA ASN A 98 0.36 1.57 11.29
C ASN A 98 0.98 2.11 10.00
N PHE A 99 0.12 2.55 9.08
CA PHE A 99 0.52 3.17 7.82
C PHE A 99 0.97 4.62 8.02
N VAL A 100 2.18 4.92 7.57
CA VAL A 100 2.78 6.27 7.56
C VAL A 100 3.28 6.61 6.16
N PRO A 101 3.54 7.89 5.82
CA PRO A 101 4.10 8.25 4.51
C PRO A 101 5.38 7.45 4.20
N ALA A 102 5.50 6.95 2.96
CA ALA A 102 6.63 6.12 2.55
C ALA A 102 7.99 6.84 2.68
N THR A 103 8.00 8.18 2.61
CA THR A 103 9.21 9.01 2.82
C THR A 103 9.76 8.97 4.24
N ASP A 104 8.96 8.54 5.22
CA ASP A 104 9.36 8.45 6.63
C ASP A 104 10.06 7.12 6.97
N PHE A 105 10.12 6.18 6.03
CA PHE A 105 10.99 5.01 6.17
C PHE A 105 12.40 5.38 5.70
N PRO A 106 13.43 5.28 6.56
CA PRO A 106 14.80 5.41 6.08
C PRO A 106 15.05 4.26 5.11
N ILE A 107 15.19 4.61 3.83
CA ILE A 107 15.82 3.72 2.86
C ILE A 107 17.26 3.59 3.34
N GLU A 108 17.57 2.54 4.08
CA GLU A 108 18.96 2.10 4.18
C GLU A 108 19.38 1.76 2.76
N GLN A 109 20.06 2.70 2.11
CA GLN A 109 20.75 2.47 0.86
C GLN A 109 21.75 1.33 1.11
N GLN A 110 21.40 0.13 0.63
CA GLN A 110 22.36 -0.95 0.43
C GLN A 110 22.95 -0.87 -0.96
#